data_AF-A0A2T3AVC6-F1
#
_entry.id   AF-A0A2T3AVC6-F1
#
_cell.length_a   1.000
_cell.length_b   1.000
_cell.length_c   1.000
_cell.angle_alpha   90.00
_cell.angle_beta   90.00
_cell.angle_gamma   90.00
#
_symmetry.space_group_name_H-M   'P 1'
#
loop_
_entity.id
_entity.type
_entity.pdbx_description
1 polymer ?
#
loop_
_entity_poly.entity_id
_entity_poly.type
_entity_poly.pdbx_seq_one_letter_code
_entity_poly.pdbx_strand_id
1 'polypeptide(L)' 'MMNFYRKEKVLTACNSLSHSAEESAGFLKALTSSFELSSGAVKAFREGEWTTVKLEDGVEAYVKARQGSAEKSVVME' A
#
# COMPACT_ATOMS: atom_id res chain seq x y z
N MET A 1 -27.30 -12.44 -2.13
CA MET A 1 -27.07 -12.30 -3.59
C MET A 1 -28.05 -11.34 -4.26
N MET A 2 -29.38 -11.53 -4.21
CA MET A 2 -30.34 -10.63 -4.91
C MET A 2 -30.20 -9.13 -4.60
N ASN A 3 -29.94 -8.76 -3.34
CA ASN A 3 -29.74 -7.36 -2.95
C ASN A 3 -28.44 -6.74 -3.47
N PHE A 4 -27.43 -7.55 -3.78
CA PHE A 4 -26.16 -7.07 -4.34
C PHE A 4 -26.38 -6.62 -5.79
N TYR A 5 -27.04 -7.45 -6.59
CA TYR A 5 -27.41 -7.13 -7.98
C TYR A 5 -28.45 -6.01 -8.07
N ARG A 6 -29.49 -6.01 -7.22
CA ARG A 6 -30.51 -4.93 -7.19
C ARG A 6 -29.97 -3.56 -6.79
N LYS A 7 -28.88 -3.53 -6.03
CA LYS A 7 -28.21 -2.28 -5.62
C LYS A 7 -26.99 -1.96 -6.49
N GLU A 8 -26.84 -2.66 -7.61
CA GLU A 8 -25.74 -2.49 -8.57
C GLU A 8 -24.38 -2.45 -7.88
N LYS A 9 -24.20 -3.27 -6.85
CA LYS A 9 -22.93 -3.35 -6.13
C LYS A 9 -21.94 -4.16 -6.96
N VAL A 10 -20.68 -3.75 -6.90
CA VAL A 10 -19.56 -4.42 -7.57
C VAL A 10 -18.60 -4.93 -6.50
N LEU A 11 -18.11 -6.15 -6.71
CA LEU A 11 -17.08 -6.78 -5.89
C LEU A 11 -15.88 -6.96 -6.80
N THR A 12 -14.82 -6.22 -6.51
CA THR A 12 -13.57 -6.30 -7.27
C THR A 12 -12.55 -7.03 -6.41
N ALA A 13 -12.02 -8.14 -6.91
CA ALA A 13 -10.90 -8.82 -6.28
C ALA A 13 -9.62 -8.00 -6.53
N CYS A 14 -8.83 -7.79 -5.47
CA CYS A 14 -7.52 -7.13 -5.57
C CYS A 14 -6.43 -8.16 -5.25
N ASN A 15 -5.54 -8.42 -6.20
CA ASN A 15 -4.43 -9.34 -6.03
C ASN A 15 -3.16 -8.73 -6.63
N SER A 16 -2.27 -8.24 -5.76
CA SER A 16 -1.02 -7.60 -6.18
C SER A 16 0.08 -8.58 -6.61
N LEU A 17 -0.12 -9.90 -6.47
CA LEU A 17 0.93 -10.91 -6.70
C LEU A 17 0.86 -11.58 -8.08
N SER A 18 -0.28 -11.49 -8.78
CA SER A 18 -0.49 -12.19 -10.06
C SER A 18 -0.27 -11.32 -11.30
N HIS A 19 0.17 -10.08 -11.12
CA HIS A 19 0.46 -9.16 -12.22
C HIS A 19 1.83 -9.42 -12.84
N SER A 20 1.94 -9.25 -14.16
CA SER A 20 3.25 -9.24 -14.81
C SER A 20 4.08 -8.02 -14.37
N ALA A 21 5.39 -8.06 -14.66
CA ALA A 21 6.26 -6.92 -14.38
C ALA A 21 5.84 -5.67 -15.18
N GLU A 22 5.44 -5.84 -16.44
CA GLU A 22 4.97 -4.77 -17.32
C GLU A 22 3.66 -4.16 -16.83
N GLU A 23 2.71 -4.99 -16.42
CA GLU A 23 1.45 -4.54 -15.82
C GLU A 23 1.70 -3.75 -14.54
N SER A 24 2.57 -4.29 -13.67
CA SER A 24 2.98 -3.65 -12.42
C SER A 24 3.64 -2.29 -12.68
N ALA A 25 4.53 -2.19 -13.66
CA ALA A 25 5.14 -0.93 -14.06
C ALA A 25 4.11 0.09 -14.57
N GLY A 26 3.12 -0.38 -15.34
CA GLY A 26 1.98 0.45 -15.76
C GLY A 26 1.18 1.00 -14.57
N PHE A 27 0.86 0.16 -13.58
CA PHE A 27 0.18 0.59 -12.37
C PHE A 27 0.98 1.59 -11.55
N LEU A 28 2.29 1.35 -11.38
CA LEU A 28 3.18 2.26 -10.65
C LEU A 28 3.25 3.63 -11.34
N LYS A 29 3.36 3.67 -12.67
CA LYS A 29 3.36 4.92 -13.43
C LYS A 29 2.03 5.68 -13.29
N ALA A 30 0.91 4.97 -13.28
CA ALA A 30 -0.40 5.58 -13.03
C ALA A 30 -0.52 6.10 -11.58
N LEU A 31 0.02 5.36 -10.61
CA LEU A 31 0.06 5.78 -9.20
C LEU A 31 0.93 7.03 -9.00
N THR A 32 2.06 7.17 -9.68
CA THR A 32 2.90 8.38 -9.63
C THR A 32 2.08 9.63 -9.89
N SER A 33 1.22 9.62 -10.91
CA SER A 33 0.33 10.76 -11.19
C SER A 33 -0.65 11.04 -10.04
N SER A 34 -1.06 10.03 -9.28
CA SER A 34 -1.94 10.19 -8.11
C SER A 34 -1.22 10.76 -6.88
N PHE A 35 0.09 10.56 -6.77
CA PHE A 35 0.93 11.20 -5.75
C PHE A 35 1.31 12.64 -6.12
N GLU A 36 1.46 12.93 -7.42
CA GLU A 36 1.94 14.22 -7.94
C GLU A 36 0.81 15.21 -8.26
N LEU A 37 -0.40 14.75 -8.57
CA LEU A 37 -1.51 15.64 -8.91
C LEU A 37 -2.03 16.37 -7.67
N SER A 38 -2.00 17.70 -7.78
CA SER A 38 -2.72 18.82 -7.12
C SER A 38 -4.03 18.58 -6.32
N SER A 39 -4.51 17.36 -6.19
CA SER A 39 -5.62 16.92 -5.34
C SER A 39 -5.21 16.58 -3.90
N GLY A 40 -3.96 16.20 -3.65
CA GLY A 40 -3.52 15.73 -2.32
C GLY A 40 -4.25 14.46 -1.83
N ALA A 41 -4.87 13.69 -2.73
CA ALA A 41 -5.68 12.53 -2.38
C ALA A 41 -4.87 11.39 -1.73
N VAL A 42 -3.58 11.28 -2.07
CA VAL A 42 -2.64 10.35 -1.45
C VAL A 42 -1.42 11.14 -0.97
N LYS A 43 -1.14 11.09 0.33
CA LYS A 43 0.08 11.69 0.88
C LYS A 43 1.27 10.85 0.44
N ALA A 44 2.16 11.45 -0.34
CA ALA A 44 3.48 10.91 -0.57
C ALA A 44 4.21 10.72 0.77
N PHE A 45 5.09 9.72 0.83
CA PHE A 45 5.96 9.50 1.98
C PHE A 45 6.65 10.81 2.38
N ARG A 46 6.56 11.16 3.67
CA ARG A 46 7.37 12.21 4.27
C ARG A 46 8.35 11.58 5.23
N GLU A 47 9.59 12.05 5.19
CA GLU A 47 10.62 11.66 6.15
C GLU A 47 10.12 11.94 7.58
N GLY A 48 10.19 10.94 8.45
CA GLY A 48 9.66 10.98 9.82
C GLY A 48 8.19 10.58 9.99
N GLU A 49 7.43 10.29 8.91
CA GLU A 49 6.06 9.78 9.02
C GLU A 49 6.03 8.29 9.36
N TRP A 50 7.03 7.54 8.93
CA TRP A 50 7.17 6.10 9.22
C TRP A 50 8.35 5.89 10.16
N THR A 51 8.26 4.82 10.96
CA THR A 51 9.34 4.46 11.88
C THR A 51 10.50 3.89 11.09
N THR A 52 11.64 4.59 11.08
CA THR A 52 12.88 4.05 10.51
C THR A 52 13.42 2.99 11.45
N VAL A 53 13.67 1.81 10.91
CA VAL A 53 14.21 0.65 11.63
C VAL A 53 15.49 0.22 10.91
N LYS A 54 16.53 -0.10 11.67
CA LYS A 54 17.75 -0.66 11.08
C LYS A 54 17.51 -2.07 10.57
N LEU A 55 18.29 -2.51 9.59
CA LEU A 55 18.20 -3.87 9.06
C LEU A 55 18.33 -4.95 10.16
N GLU A 56 19.23 -4.73 11.13
CA GLU A 56 19.44 -5.61 12.28
C GLU A 56 18.18 -5.84 13.15
N ASP A 57 17.30 -4.84 13.22
CA ASP A 57 16.07 -4.85 14.02
C ASP A 57 14.83 -5.26 13.20
N GLY A 58 15.00 -5.61 11.92
CA GLY A 58 13.90 -5.87 10.98
C GLY A 58 12.97 -6.99 11.42
N VAL A 59 13.50 -8.03 12.07
CA VAL A 59 12.70 -9.16 12.59
C VAL A 59 11.78 -8.70 13.72
N GLU A 60 12.29 -7.90 14.65
CA GLU A 60 11.49 -7.39 15.76
C GLU A 60 10.39 -6.44 15.27
N ALA A 61 10.70 -5.59 14.30
CA ALA A 61 9.72 -4.71 13.66
C ALA A 61 8.61 -5.51 12.97
N TYR A 62 8.94 -6.60 12.28
CA TYR A 62 7.94 -7.49 11.68
C TYR A 62 7.03 -8.13 12.71
N VAL A 63 7.59 -8.61 13.83
CA VAL A 63 6.81 -9.20 14.93
C VAL A 63 5.87 -8.17 15.54
N LYS A 64 6.32 -6.93 15.76
CA LYS A 64 5.48 -5.82 16.26
C LYS A 64 4.35 -5.47 15.30
N ALA A 65 4.63 -5.38 13.99
CA ALA A 65 3.60 -5.09 12.97
C ALA A 65 2.48 -6.15 12.96
N ARG A 66 2.82 -7.42 13.21
CA ARG A 66 1.84 -8.51 13.28
C ARG A 66 0.90 -8.41 14.49
N GLN A 67 1.28 -7.68 15.53
CA GLN A 67 0.45 -7.47 16.74
C GLN A 67 -0.62 -6.40 16.55
N GLY A 68 -0.77 -5.84 15.34
CA GLY A 68 -1.88 -4.95 14.99
C GLY A 68 -1.59 -3.46 15.21
N SER A 69 -0.32 -3.05 15.34
CA SER A 69 -0.01 -1.64 15.22
C SER A 69 -0.27 -1.20 13.78
N ALA A 70 -1.06 -0.13 13.61
CA ALA A 70 -1.26 0.52 12.31
C ALA A 70 -0.01 1.31 11.86
N GLU A 71 1.14 1.05 12.48
CA GLU A 71 2.40 1.73 12.25
C GLU A 71 3.06 1.17 11.00
N LYS A 72 3.48 2.09 10.13
CA LYS A 72 4.29 1.77 8.96
C LYS A 72 5.75 1.97 9.34
N SER A 73 6.60 1.06 8.91
CA SER A 73 8.04 1.11 9.14
C SER A 73 8.80 1.06 7.82
N VAL A 74 9.91 1.79 7.75
CA VAL A 74 10.91 1.64 6.67
C VAL A 74 12.13 0.96 7.25
N VAL A 75 12.55 -0.14 6.64
CA VAL A 75 13.81 -0.81 6.99
C VAL A 75 14.92 -0.24 6.10
N MET A 76 15.98 0.28 6.71
CA MET A 76 17.15 0.83 6.03
C MET A 76 18.41 0.07 6.44
N GLU A 77 19.42 0.05 5.56
CA GLU A 77 20.74 -0.55 5.82
C GLU A 77 21.51 0.16 6.94
#